data_AF-A0A8U0UQW9-F1
#
_entry.id   AF-A0A8U0UQW9-F1
#
_cell.length_a   1.000
_cell.length_b   1.000
_cell.length_c   1.000
_cell.angle_alpha   90.00
_cell.angle_beta   90.00
_cell.angle_gamma   90.00
#
_symmetry.space_group_name_H-M   'P 1'
#
loop_
_entity.id
_entity.type
_entity.pdbx_description
1 polymer ?
#
loop_
_entity_poly.entity_id
_entity_poly.type
_entity_poly.pdbx_seq_one_letter_code
_entity_poly.pdbx_strand_id
1 'polypeptide(L)'
;MAGVVPAGCGPAPGRHCRAGPRSCAPLSLPVAEHSRAAGLTGLPPTPAGISPTASARSPSSAPAGSPNQAGEVDMRLAGPLRIVALVVTVGLTWIVVSILLGGPGSGFPRIQQLFTSPENPGTAEPRARKYKCGLPQPCPEEHLAFRMVSGAANVIGPKICLEDKMLMSSVQDNVGRGLNVALVNDVNDLLKFIRPLHEGTLVFVASYDDPATKMNEETRKLFSDLGSRNVKDLAFRDSWVFVGAKGVQNKSPFEQHVKNSKHTNKYEGWPEALEMEGCIPRRTTAR
;
A
#
# COMPACT_ATOMS: atom_id res chain seq x y z
N MET A 1 -18.20 5.57 30.06
CA MET A 1 -18.93 6.86 30.07
C MET A 1 -17.90 7.95 29.79
N ALA A 2 -18.19 8.91 28.91
CA ALA A 2 -17.28 10.02 28.60
C ALA A 2 -17.77 11.29 29.32
N GLY A 3 -16.89 11.94 30.08
CA GLY A 3 -17.14 13.24 30.69
C GLY A 3 -16.31 14.31 30.00
N VAL A 4 -16.97 15.35 29.47
CA VAL A 4 -16.32 16.51 28.87
C VAL A 4 -16.30 17.64 29.91
N VAL A 5 -15.13 18.29 30.07
CA VAL A 5 -15.00 19.53 30.86
C VAL A 5 -14.33 20.58 29.97
N PRO A 6 -14.98 21.72 29.68
CA PRO A 6 -14.38 22.80 28.91
C PRO A 6 -13.40 23.63 29.77
N ALA A 7 -12.33 24.13 29.16
CA ALA A 7 -11.39 25.02 29.83
C ALA A 7 -12.00 26.42 29.99
N GLY A 8 -12.05 26.93 31.22
CA GLY A 8 -12.45 28.31 31.52
C GLY A 8 -11.26 29.26 31.54
N CYS A 9 -11.43 30.46 30.97
CA CYS A 9 -10.41 31.51 31.00
C CYS A 9 -10.33 32.19 32.38
N GLY A 10 -9.10 32.45 32.86
CA GLY A 10 -8.79 33.30 34.03
C GLY A 10 -7.89 34.48 33.63
N PRO A 11 -7.95 35.63 34.34
CA PRO A 11 -7.57 36.92 33.73
C PRO A 11 -6.16 37.44 34.07
N ALA A 12 -5.66 38.34 33.23
CA ALA A 12 -4.57 39.27 33.53
C ALA A 12 -5.10 40.72 33.64
N PRO A 13 -4.52 41.60 34.50
CA PRO A 13 -5.08 42.92 34.78
C PRO A 13 -4.51 44.04 33.89
N GLY A 14 -5.39 44.92 33.40
CA GLY A 14 -5.01 46.16 32.71
C GLY A 14 -6.23 47.03 32.39
N ARG A 15 -6.25 48.28 32.86
CA ARG A 15 -7.26 49.32 32.54
C ARG A 15 -6.61 50.35 31.58
N HIS A 16 -7.29 51.21 30.83
CA HIS A 16 -8.64 51.80 30.91
C HIS A 16 -9.16 52.20 29.51
N CYS A 17 -10.49 52.31 29.34
CA CYS A 17 -11.10 53.47 28.67
C CYS A 17 -12.57 53.66 29.13
N ARG A 18 -13.22 54.79 28.81
CA ARG A 18 -14.57 55.18 29.32
C ARG A 18 -15.64 55.29 28.23
N ALA A 19 -16.87 54.92 28.60
CA ALA A 19 -18.22 55.41 28.21
C ALA A 19 -18.52 56.00 26.80
N GLY A 20 -19.70 55.63 26.25
CA GLY A 20 -20.33 56.23 25.05
C GLY A 20 -21.09 57.56 25.34
N PRO A 21 -22.29 57.86 24.75
CA PRO A 21 -23.31 56.93 24.21
C PRO A 21 -24.08 57.43 22.93
N ARG A 22 -25.26 56.83 22.63
CA ARG A 22 -26.29 57.16 21.59
C ARG A 22 -25.99 56.60 20.17
N SER A 23 -26.97 56.25 19.31
CA SER A 23 -28.45 56.32 19.39
C SER A 23 -29.14 55.10 18.69
N CYS A 24 -30.47 55.10 18.56
CA CYS A 24 -31.29 53.88 18.37
C CYS A 24 -31.97 53.69 16.99
N ALA A 25 -31.98 52.42 16.52
CA ALA A 25 -33.12 51.70 15.93
C ALA A 25 -33.64 52.14 14.50
N PRO A 26 -34.76 51.60 13.93
CA PRO A 26 -34.66 50.90 12.64
C PRO A 26 -35.76 51.27 11.59
N LEU A 27 -35.76 50.60 10.42
CA LEU A 27 -36.88 50.37 9.45
C LEU A 27 -36.28 49.59 8.23
N SER A 28 -36.98 48.91 7.31
CA SER A 28 -38.12 47.96 7.33
C SER A 28 -38.34 47.42 5.90
N LEU A 29 -39.02 46.27 5.72
CA LEU A 29 -39.46 45.75 4.39
C LEU A 29 -40.71 46.50 3.86
N PRO A 30 -41.08 46.36 2.56
CA PRO A 30 -42.08 45.35 2.11
C PRO A 30 -41.56 44.43 0.97
N VAL A 31 -42.08 43.25 0.61
CA VAL A 31 -43.38 42.52 0.77
C VAL A 31 -44.42 42.68 -0.37
N ALA A 32 -44.63 41.59 -1.13
CA ALA A 32 -45.89 41.05 -1.71
C ALA A 32 -45.54 39.69 -2.41
N GLU A 33 -46.19 38.52 -2.27
CA GLU A 33 -47.63 38.11 -2.27
C GLU A 33 -48.24 37.99 -3.70
N HIS A 34 -49.21 37.12 -4.05
CA HIS A 34 -50.02 36.06 -3.37
C HIS A 34 -50.67 35.13 -4.47
N SER A 35 -51.39 34.00 -4.29
CA SER A 35 -51.82 33.14 -3.15
C SER A 35 -52.38 31.76 -3.61
N ARG A 36 -52.49 30.77 -2.67
CA ARG A 36 -53.56 29.72 -2.56
C ARG A 36 -53.64 28.57 -3.62
N ALA A 37 -54.25 27.40 -3.34
CA ALA A 37 -54.69 26.75 -2.08
C ALA A 37 -54.99 25.22 -2.24
N ALA A 38 -54.98 24.52 -1.09
CA ALA A 38 -55.81 23.35 -0.67
C ALA A 38 -55.99 22.09 -1.55
N GLY A 39 -55.83 20.91 -0.92
CA GLY A 39 -56.28 19.60 -1.40
C GLY A 39 -55.95 18.48 -0.39
N LEU A 40 -56.92 17.60 -0.09
CA LEU A 40 -56.80 16.46 0.85
C LEU A 40 -57.18 15.14 0.17
N THR A 41 -56.94 14.01 0.86
CA THR A 41 -57.21 12.60 0.43
C THR A 41 -56.25 12.06 -0.65
N GLY A 42 -56.05 10.74 -0.82
CA GLY A 42 -56.62 9.56 -0.14
C GLY A 42 -55.83 8.27 -0.45
N LEU A 43 -56.21 7.12 0.13
CA LEU A 43 -55.49 5.84 -0.04
C LEU A 43 -55.69 5.17 -1.42
N PRO A 44 -54.76 4.31 -1.87
CA PRO A 44 -54.92 3.44 -3.04
C PRO A 44 -55.65 2.12 -2.70
N PRO A 45 -56.39 1.53 -3.66
CA PRO A 45 -56.85 0.14 -3.57
C PRO A 45 -56.38 -0.77 -4.72
N THR A 46 -56.21 -2.06 -4.39
CA THR A 46 -56.23 -3.21 -5.31
C THR A 46 -57.51 -4.05 -5.04
N PRO A 47 -57.72 -5.26 -5.59
CA PRO A 47 -57.81 -5.60 -7.02
C PRO A 47 -59.12 -6.37 -7.39
N ALA A 48 -59.56 -6.30 -8.65
CA ALA A 48 -60.51 -7.24 -9.29
C ALA A 48 -60.48 -7.05 -10.84
N GLY A 49 -60.89 -8.00 -11.70
CA GLY A 49 -61.30 -9.39 -11.44
C GLY A 49 -62.59 -9.81 -12.17
N ILE A 50 -62.57 -9.93 -13.51
CA ILE A 50 -63.73 -10.42 -14.32
C ILE A 50 -63.23 -11.35 -15.46
N SER A 51 -64.01 -12.38 -15.79
CA SER A 51 -63.79 -13.40 -16.85
C SER A 51 -64.84 -13.21 -17.99
N PRO A 52 -65.21 -14.19 -18.85
CA PRO A 52 -64.56 -15.44 -19.27
C PRO A 52 -64.49 -15.62 -20.80
N THR A 53 -63.83 -16.68 -21.26
CA THR A 53 -64.29 -17.45 -22.43
C THR A 53 -63.78 -18.89 -22.31
N ALA A 54 -64.53 -19.88 -22.79
CA ALA A 54 -64.28 -21.29 -22.49
C ALA A 54 -63.98 -22.14 -23.74
N SER A 55 -63.17 -23.19 -23.58
CA SER A 55 -63.49 -24.49 -24.20
C SER A 55 -62.85 -25.70 -23.50
N ALA A 56 -63.50 -26.83 -23.67
CA ALA A 56 -63.46 -28.06 -22.87
C ALA A 56 -62.28 -29.05 -23.10
N ARG A 57 -62.09 -29.96 -22.12
CA ARG A 57 -61.52 -31.35 -22.21
C ARG A 57 -60.01 -31.49 -22.54
N SER A 58 -59.28 -32.54 -22.15
CA SER A 58 -59.50 -33.64 -21.16
C SER A 58 -58.13 -34.29 -20.76
N PRO A 59 -58.03 -35.19 -19.74
CA PRO A 59 -56.79 -35.40 -18.98
C PRO A 59 -56.08 -36.77 -19.07
N SER A 60 -54.94 -36.87 -18.36
CA SER A 60 -54.13 -38.07 -18.01
C SER A 60 -53.24 -38.66 -19.13
N SER A 61 -52.11 -39.32 -18.87
CA SER A 61 -51.69 -40.08 -17.66
C SER A 61 -50.15 -40.17 -17.46
N ALA A 62 -49.72 -40.46 -16.22
CA ALA A 62 -48.39 -41.01 -15.90
C ALA A 62 -48.52 -42.52 -15.53
N PRO A 63 -47.43 -43.33 -15.49
CA PRO A 63 -46.63 -43.46 -14.26
C PRO A 63 -45.11 -43.68 -14.51
N ALA A 64 -44.36 -44.18 -13.52
CA ALA A 64 -42.89 -44.24 -13.49
C ALA A 64 -42.31 -45.66 -13.29
N GLY A 65 -41.00 -45.84 -13.55
CA GLY A 65 -40.25 -47.08 -13.24
C GLY A 65 -38.76 -47.04 -13.64
N SER A 66 -37.90 -47.62 -12.81
CA SER A 66 -36.44 -47.87 -13.01
C SER A 66 -36.20 -49.41 -12.99
N PRO A 67 -34.99 -50.03 -13.20
CA PRO A 67 -33.61 -49.50 -13.10
C PRO A 67 -32.60 -50.03 -14.17
N ASN A 68 -31.30 -49.97 -13.89
CA ASN A 68 -30.17 -50.27 -14.81
C ASN A 68 -29.81 -51.77 -14.93
N GLN A 69 -29.25 -52.20 -16.08
CA GLN A 69 -28.02 -53.02 -16.12
C GLN A 69 -27.37 -53.18 -17.52
N ALA A 70 -26.10 -53.61 -17.50
CA ALA A 70 -25.29 -54.25 -18.55
C ALA A 70 -25.03 -53.48 -19.88
N GLY A 71 -23.80 -53.59 -20.39
CA GLY A 71 -23.35 -52.95 -21.63
C GLY A 71 -23.10 -53.93 -22.77
N GLU A 72 -23.80 -53.75 -23.88
CA GLU A 72 -23.54 -54.42 -25.15
C GLU A 72 -22.38 -53.72 -25.87
N VAL A 73 -21.26 -54.41 -26.14
CA VAL A 73 -20.11 -53.84 -26.88
C VAL A 73 -20.33 -53.91 -28.38
N ASP A 74 -21.08 -52.94 -28.90
CA ASP A 74 -21.53 -52.87 -30.28
C ASP A 74 -20.37 -52.95 -31.31
N MET A 75 -20.46 -53.92 -32.23
CA MET A 75 -19.37 -54.38 -33.10
C MET A 75 -19.01 -53.39 -34.25
N ARG A 76 -19.43 -52.12 -34.13
CA ARG A 76 -19.15 -51.04 -35.10
C ARG A 76 -18.01 -50.11 -34.69
N LEU A 77 -17.59 -50.09 -33.42
CA LEU A 77 -16.38 -49.37 -33.00
C LEU A 77 -15.09 -50.21 -33.16
N ALA A 78 -15.22 -51.50 -33.51
CA ALA A 78 -14.10 -52.44 -33.60
C ALA A 78 -13.00 -52.02 -34.57
N GLY A 79 -13.35 -51.49 -35.75
CA GLY A 79 -12.39 -51.05 -36.78
C GLY A 79 -11.35 -50.04 -36.27
N PRO A 80 -11.76 -48.81 -35.87
CA PRO A 80 -10.83 -47.81 -35.36
C PRO A 80 -10.13 -48.25 -34.07
N LEU A 81 -10.81 -48.98 -33.17
CA LEU A 81 -10.20 -49.43 -31.91
C LEU A 81 -9.07 -50.46 -32.16
N ARG A 82 -9.20 -51.33 -33.16
CA ARG A 82 -8.13 -52.26 -33.59
C ARG A 82 -6.94 -51.50 -34.21
N ILE A 83 -7.20 -50.44 -34.98
CA ILE A 83 -6.13 -49.59 -35.54
C ILE A 83 -5.38 -48.87 -34.41
N VAL A 84 -6.08 -48.30 -33.43
CA VAL A 84 -5.45 -47.68 -32.25
C VAL A 84 -4.64 -48.70 -31.45
N ALA A 85 -5.16 -49.91 -31.23
CA ALA A 85 -4.41 -50.98 -30.56
C ALA A 85 -3.15 -51.41 -31.33
N LEU A 86 -3.20 -51.47 -32.67
CA LEU A 86 -2.03 -51.73 -33.51
C LEU A 86 -1.00 -50.59 -33.43
N VAL A 87 -1.42 -49.33 -33.48
CA VAL A 87 -0.51 -48.17 -33.34
C VAL A 87 0.15 -48.16 -31.95
N VAL A 88 -0.61 -48.42 -30.88
CA VAL A 88 -0.08 -48.47 -29.51
C VAL A 88 0.87 -49.65 -29.31
N THR A 89 0.55 -50.85 -29.81
CA THR A 89 1.45 -52.01 -29.71
C THR A 89 2.73 -51.83 -30.53
N VAL A 90 2.65 -51.29 -31.76
CA VAL A 90 3.84 -50.93 -32.56
C VAL A 90 4.67 -49.86 -31.84
N GLY A 91 4.07 -48.81 -31.29
CA GLY A 91 4.78 -47.79 -30.52
C GLY A 91 5.46 -48.33 -29.26
N LEU A 92 4.78 -49.18 -28.49
CA LEU A 92 5.35 -49.83 -27.30
C LEU A 92 6.47 -50.81 -27.66
N THR A 93 6.32 -51.62 -28.70
CA THR A 93 7.40 -52.50 -29.16
C THR A 93 8.60 -51.71 -29.66
N TRP A 94 8.39 -50.58 -30.38
CA TRP A 94 9.48 -49.69 -30.78
C TRP A 94 10.22 -49.09 -29.57
N ILE A 95 9.50 -48.65 -28.54
CA ILE A 95 10.07 -48.13 -27.29
C ILE A 95 10.87 -49.23 -26.56
N VAL A 96 10.31 -50.43 -26.40
CA VAL A 96 10.98 -51.55 -25.73
C VAL A 96 12.21 -52.04 -26.52
N VAL A 97 12.13 -52.12 -27.85
CA VAL A 97 13.27 -52.38 -28.74
C VAL A 97 14.33 -51.29 -28.60
N SER A 98 13.94 -50.02 -28.55
CA SER A 98 14.86 -48.88 -28.35
C SER A 98 15.53 -48.90 -26.98
N ILE A 99 14.91 -49.48 -25.94
CA ILE A 99 15.51 -49.63 -24.61
C ILE A 99 16.43 -50.86 -24.53
N LEU A 100 16.09 -51.96 -25.21
CA LEU A 100 16.85 -53.22 -25.17
C LEU A 100 18.04 -53.27 -26.15
N LEU A 101 17.96 -52.55 -27.27
CA LEU A 101 19.05 -52.45 -28.27
C LEU A 101 19.72 -51.07 -28.28
N GLY A 102 19.15 -50.08 -27.57
CA GLY A 102 19.74 -48.76 -27.40
C GLY A 102 20.86 -48.76 -26.35
N GLY A 103 22.06 -49.17 -26.77
CA GLY A 103 23.29 -48.74 -26.09
C GLY A 103 23.35 -47.20 -25.98
N PRO A 104 24.07 -46.64 -25.00
CA PRO A 104 23.95 -45.23 -24.63
C PRO A 104 24.39 -44.27 -25.75
N GLY A 105 23.42 -43.75 -26.53
CA GLY A 105 23.70 -42.82 -27.63
C GLY A 105 22.51 -42.35 -28.49
N SER A 106 21.40 -43.10 -28.58
CA SER A 106 20.23 -42.70 -29.40
C SER A 106 19.33 -41.69 -28.66
N GLY A 107 19.48 -40.40 -28.93
CA GLY A 107 18.93 -39.33 -28.10
C GLY A 107 17.53 -38.80 -28.42
N PHE A 108 16.83 -38.35 -27.37
CA PHE A 108 15.72 -37.39 -27.42
C PHE A 108 16.11 -36.07 -26.69
N PRO A 109 16.92 -35.17 -27.29
CA PRO A 109 17.49 -34.03 -26.57
C PRO A 109 16.72 -32.71 -26.82
N ARG A 110 15.43 -32.61 -26.46
CA ARG A 110 14.71 -31.31 -26.57
C ARG A 110 13.53 -30.97 -25.66
N ILE A 111 13.42 -31.60 -24.48
CA ILE A 111 12.42 -31.19 -23.46
C ILE A 111 13.09 -30.61 -22.19
N GLN A 112 14.33 -31.03 -21.86
CA GLN A 112 15.07 -30.49 -20.70
C GLN A 112 15.55 -29.03 -20.86
N GLN A 113 15.55 -28.47 -22.08
CA GLN A 113 15.96 -27.07 -22.31
C GLN A 113 15.01 -26.01 -21.70
N LEU A 114 13.89 -26.43 -21.09
CA LEU A 114 13.01 -25.55 -20.29
C LEU A 114 13.30 -25.58 -18.77
N PHE A 115 14.14 -26.50 -18.29
CA PHE A 115 14.46 -26.66 -16.86
C PHE A 115 15.95 -26.85 -16.56
N THR A 116 16.83 -26.71 -17.56
CA THR A 116 18.28 -26.81 -17.35
C THR A 116 19.00 -25.78 -18.22
N SER A 117 19.16 -24.56 -17.70
CA SER A 117 20.22 -23.67 -18.16
C SER A 117 21.55 -24.32 -17.80
N PRO A 118 22.54 -24.44 -18.72
CA PRO A 118 23.84 -24.96 -18.36
C PRO A 118 24.52 -24.01 -17.36
N GLU A 119 25.15 -24.58 -16.33
CA GLU A 119 26.00 -23.85 -15.39
C GLU A 119 27.32 -23.50 -16.09
N ASN A 120 27.27 -22.45 -16.90
CA ASN A 120 28.45 -21.87 -17.53
C ASN A 120 29.26 -21.14 -16.43
N PRO A 121 30.55 -21.48 -16.19
CA PRO A 121 31.40 -20.78 -15.22
C PRO A 121 31.83 -19.37 -15.70
N GLY A 122 30.98 -18.71 -16.49
CA GLY A 122 31.11 -17.31 -16.87
C GLY A 122 30.79 -16.42 -15.67
N THR A 123 31.81 -16.18 -14.85
CA THR A 123 31.90 -15.09 -13.85
C THR A 123 30.55 -14.71 -13.24
N ALA A 124 30.04 -15.56 -12.34
CA ALA A 124 29.00 -15.14 -11.43
C ALA A 124 29.54 -13.95 -10.62
N GLU A 125 29.10 -12.73 -10.97
CA GLU A 125 29.33 -11.54 -10.17
C GLU A 125 28.96 -11.91 -8.72
N PRO A 126 29.90 -11.81 -7.75
CA PRO A 126 29.61 -12.24 -6.40
C PRO A 126 28.40 -11.48 -5.92
N ARG A 127 27.27 -12.18 -5.69
CA ARG A 127 26.06 -11.56 -5.13
C ARG A 127 26.46 -10.90 -3.83
N ALA A 128 26.71 -9.59 -3.90
CA ALA A 128 27.47 -8.89 -2.88
C ALA A 128 26.81 -9.17 -1.53
N ARG A 129 27.61 -9.63 -0.55
CA ARG A 129 27.08 -10.03 0.76
C ARG A 129 26.40 -8.82 1.36
N LYS A 130 25.08 -8.76 1.23
CA LYS A 130 24.27 -7.62 1.63
C LYS A 130 24.41 -7.47 3.13
N TYR A 131 25.02 -6.37 3.55
CA TYR A 131 25.14 -6.02 4.95
C TYR A 131 23.79 -5.53 5.47
N LYS A 132 23.74 -5.14 6.75
CA LYS A 132 22.50 -4.71 7.41
C LYS A 132 21.71 -3.71 6.56
N CYS A 133 20.40 -3.90 6.49
CA CYS A 133 19.47 -3.14 5.66
C CYS A 133 19.74 -3.16 4.14
N GLY A 134 20.57 -4.09 3.65
CA GLY A 134 20.92 -4.20 2.23
C GLY A 134 22.08 -3.30 1.78
N LEU A 135 22.84 -2.73 2.73
CA LEU A 135 24.00 -1.87 2.45
C LEU A 135 25.07 -2.59 1.59
N PRO A 136 25.83 -1.85 0.75
CA PRO A 136 26.91 -2.38 -0.08
C PRO A 136 28.20 -2.63 0.72
N GLN A 137 28.36 -2.02 1.89
CA GLN A 137 29.52 -2.13 2.77
C GLN A 137 29.06 -2.25 4.25
N PRO A 138 29.87 -2.85 5.14
CA PRO A 138 29.54 -2.90 6.56
C PRO A 138 29.74 -1.53 7.21
N CYS A 139 28.90 -1.19 8.19
CA CYS A 139 29.16 -0.04 9.05
C CYS A 139 30.32 -0.30 10.03
N PRO A 140 31.03 0.75 10.48
CA PRO A 140 32.01 0.63 11.56
C PRO A 140 31.38 0.19 12.88
N GLU A 141 32.23 -0.17 13.85
CA GLU A 141 31.81 -0.44 15.23
C GLU A 141 31.13 0.79 15.86
N GLU A 142 30.20 0.55 16.79
CA GLU A 142 29.33 1.57 17.40
C GLU A 142 28.60 2.49 16.40
N HIS A 143 28.23 1.99 15.21
CA HIS A 143 27.34 2.66 14.26
C HIS A 143 26.11 1.81 13.95
N LEU A 144 24.97 2.49 13.75
CA LEU A 144 23.71 1.89 13.31
C LEU A 144 23.59 1.98 11.78
N ALA A 145 23.43 0.84 11.12
CA ALA A 145 23.19 0.75 9.69
C ALA A 145 21.74 1.10 9.36
N PHE A 146 21.52 2.05 8.45
CA PHE A 146 20.18 2.42 7.99
C PHE A 146 20.07 2.50 6.46
N ARG A 147 18.86 2.23 5.97
CA ARG A 147 18.46 2.46 4.57
C ARG A 147 17.01 2.90 4.53
N MET A 148 16.72 3.98 3.81
CA MET A 148 15.38 4.52 3.67
C MET A 148 15.09 5.01 2.26
N VAL A 149 13.84 4.87 1.84
CA VAL A 149 13.35 5.24 0.51
C VAL A 149 12.04 6.01 0.67
N SER A 150 11.86 7.13 -0.04
CA SER A 150 10.56 7.80 -0.12
C SER A 150 9.55 6.94 -0.89
N GLY A 151 8.27 7.34 -0.84
CA GLY A 151 7.29 6.78 -1.77
C GLY A 151 7.62 7.13 -3.23
N ALA A 152 7.24 6.25 -4.15
CA ALA A 152 7.23 6.54 -5.59
C ALA A 152 5.80 6.93 -5.98
N ALA A 153 5.62 8.21 -6.30
CA ALA A 153 4.31 8.84 -6.49
C ALA A 153 3.33 8.48 -5.35
N ASN A 154 2.12 8.05 -5.70
CA ASN A 154 1.10 7.51 -4.81
C ASN A 154 0.98 5.97 -4.85
N VAL A 155 1.83 5.27 -5.63
CA VAL A 155 1.66 3.83 -5.91
C VAL A 155 2.54 2.91 -5.08
N ILE A 156 3.75 3.35 -4.70
CA ILE A 156 4.66 2.57 -3.84
C ILE A 156 4.93 3.41 -2.60
N GLY A 157 4.57 2.88 -1.42
CA GLY A 157 4.84 3.54 -0.15
C GLY A 157 6.33 3.47 0.25
N PRO A 158 6.76 4.36 1.15
CA PRO A 158 8.14 4.46 1.59
C PRO A 158 8.61 3.23 2.36
N LYS A 159 9.92 3.13 2.52
CA LYS A 159 10.58 2.07 3.30
C LYS A 159 11.58 2.70 4.26
N ILE A 160 11.62 2.24 5.50
CA ILE A 160 12.65 2.62 6.49
C ILE A 160 13.15 1.35 7.16
N CYS A 161 14.46 1.11 7.10
CA CYS A 161 15.16 0.04 7.77
C CYS A 161 16.28 0.61 8.65
N LEU A 162 16.43 0.04 9.84
CA LEU A 162 17.54 0.31 10.76
C LEU A 162 17.97 -1.02 11.41
N GLU A 163 19.25 -1.35 11.38
CA GLU A 163 19.81 -2.57 11.99
C GLU A 163 19.08 -3.87 11.55
N ASP A 164 18.90 -4.05 10.23
CA ASP A 164 18.06 -5.09 9.59
C ASP A 164 16.56 -5.09 9.97
N LYS A 165 16.15 -4.28 10.94
CA LYS A 165 14.75 -4.13 11.33
C LYS A 165 14.05 -3.16 10.39
N MET A 166 13.19 -3.71 9.53
CA MET A 166 12.23 -2.93 8.74
C MET A 166 11.26 -2.20 9.69
N LEU A 167 11.45 -0.90 9.90
CA LEU A 167 10.61 -0.08 10.77
C LEU A 167 9.29 0.30 10.09
N MET A 168 9.35 0.62 8.79
CA MET A 168 8.21 1.02 7.97
C MET A 168 8.31 0.44 6.56
N SER A 169 7.18 -0.05 6.03
CA SER A 169 7.05 -0.49 4.63
C SER A 169 5.59 -0.74 4.26
N SER A 170 5.26 -0.64 2.96
CA SER A 170 3.93 -1.04 2.44
C SER A 170 3.54 -2.49 2.75
N VAL A 171 4.53 -3.38 2.95
CA VAL A 171 4.33 -4.79 3.29
C VAL A 171 3.90 -4.98 4.77
N GLN A 172 4.17 -3.99 5.63
CA GLN A 172 3.77 -3.98 7.04
C GLN A 172 2.46 -3.21 7.29
N ASP A 173 1.79 -2.72 6.25
CA ASP A 173 0.56 -1.90 6.33
C ASP A 173 0.66 -0.72 7.32
N ASN A 174 1.87 -0.14 7.44
CA ASN A 174 2.20 0.87 8.45
C ASN A 174 2.72 2.19 7.86
N VAL A 175 2.40 2.45 6.58
CA VAL A 175 2.76 3.67 5.85
C VAL A 175 1.54 4.30 5.18
N GLY A 176 1.51 5.62 5.07
CA GLY A 176 0.39 6.36 4.51
C GLY A 176 0.78 7.69 3.85
N ARG A 177 -0.14 8.28 3.09
CA ARG A 177 0.03 9.56 2.40
C ARG A 177 0.45 10.66 3.38
N GLY A 178 1.55 11.35 3.09
CA GLY A 178 2.09 12.43 3.93
C GLY A 178 3.53 12.19 4.36
N LEU A 179 3.78 12.37 5.65
CA LEU A 179 5.06 12.16 6.31
C LEU A 179 5.00 10.86 7.11
N ASN A 180 5.91 9.94 6.82
CA ASN A 180 6.06 8.68 7.54
C ASN A 180 7.24 8.82 8.49
N VAL A 181 6.99 8.83 9.79
CA VAL A 181 7.98 9.20 10.83
C VAL A 181 8.23 8.03 11.78
N ALA A 182 9.46 7.52 11.81
CA ALA A 182 9.91 6.53 12.78
C ALA A 182 10.82 7.19 13.83
N LEU A 183 10.55 6.93 15.11
CA LEU A 183 11.35 7.40 16.24
C LEU A 183 12.13 6.21 16.83
N VAL A 184 13.41 6.41 17.11
CA VAL A 184 14.28 5.36 17.67
C VAL A 184 15.12 5.91 18.82
N ASN A 185 15.13 5.17 19.93
CA ASN A 185 16.00 5.39 21.08
C ASN A 185 17.00 4.24 21.19
N ASP A 186 18.22 4.52 21.64
CA ASP A 186 19.27 3.49 21.81
C ASP A 186 18.95 2.50 22.96
N VAL A 187 18.09 2.90 23.90
CA VAL A 187 17.58 2.05 25.00
C VAL A 187 16.44 1.13 24.55
N ASN A 188 16.75 0.18 23.65
CA ASN A 188 16.00 -1.02 23.24
C ASN A 188 14.55 -0.90 22.72
N ASP A 189 13.79 0.15 23.04
CA ASP A 189 12.37 0.26 22.74
C ASP A 189 12.08 1.09 21.48
N LEU A 190 11.64 0.40 20.43
CA LEU A 190 10.96 0.98 19.26
C LEU A 190 9.49 1.36 19.61
N LEU A 191 9.25 1.87 20.82
CA LEU A 191 7.91 2.15 21.32
C LEU A 191 7.39 3.49 20.80
N LYS A 192 6.74 3.35 19.63
CA LYS A 192 5.59 4.10 19.12
C LYS A 192 4.97 5.16 20.05
N PHE A 193 4.60 6.28 19.42
CA PHE A 193 3.73 7.36 19.91
C PHE A 193 4.28 8.31 20.99
N ILE A 194 4.79 9.45 20.51
CA ILE A 194 4.56 10.81 21.06
C ILE A 194 4.62 10.93 22.60
N ARG A 195 5.70 10.42 23.20
CA ARG A 195 6.28 11.04 24.40
C ARG A 195 7.07 12.29 23.97
N PRO A 196 7.36 13.25 24.87
CA PRO A 196 8.30 14.32 24.54
C PRO A 196 9.62 13.72 24.02
N LEU A 197 10.10 14.22 22.88
CA LEU A 197 11.34 13.75 22.26
C LEU A 197 12.49 13.97 23.25
N HIS A 198 13.03 12.89 23.80
CA HIS A 198 14.21 12.90 24.65
C HIS A 198 15.45 13.24 23.81
N GLU A 199 16.44 13.90 24.41
CA GLU A 199 17.69 14.20 23.69
C GLU A 199 18.40 12.92 23.28
N GLY A 200 18.91 12.88 22.04
CA GLY A 200 19.45 11.66 21.43
C GLY A 200 18.42 10.76 20.74
N THR A 201 17.11 11.03 20.81
CA THR A 201 16.12 10.34 19.97
C THR A 201 16.45 10.59 18.49
N LEU A 202 16.61 9.52 17.71
CA LEU A 202 16.74 9.57 16.25
C LEU A 202 15.35 9.66 15.60
N VAL A 203 15.23 10.49 14.55
CA VAL A 203 13.97 10.78 13.86
C VAL A 203 14.15 10.55 12.37
N PHE A 204 13.63 9.43 11.87
CA PHE A 204 13.63 9.09 10.44
C PHE A 204 12.32 9.56 9.80
N VAL A 205 12.40 10.27 8.68
CA VAL A 205 11.24 10.84 7.97
C VAL A 205 11.31 10.53 6.49
N ALA A 206 10.25 9.95 5.91
CA ALA A 206 10.12 9.70 4.48
C ALA A 206 8.77 10.22 3.96
N SER A 207 8.78 10.98 2.85
CA SER A 207 7.54 11.45 2.21
C SER A 207 6.84 10.35 1.39
N TYR A 208 5.52 10.48 1.23
CA TYR A 208 4.70 9.62 0.36
C TYR A 208 3.55 10.41 -0.26
N ASP A 209 3.47 10.42 -1.60
CA ASP A 209 2.66 11.33 -2.44
C ASP A 209 2.94 12.82 -2.19
N ASP A 210 2.64 13.34 -1.00
CA ASP A 210 2.63 14.77 -0.70
C ASP A 210 2.88 15.05 0.80
N PRO A 211 4.09 15.50 1.18
CA PRO A 211 4.44 15.77 2.57
C PRO A 211 4.04 17.18 3.06
N ALA A 212 3.71 18.11 2.16
CA ALA A 212 3.78 19.54 2.46
C ALA A 212 2.41 20.22 2.68
N THR A 213 1.35 19.79 1.98
CA THR A 213 0.05 20.49 2.01
C THR A 213 -0.65 20.47 3.38
N LYS A 214 -0.23 19.59 4.30
CA LYS A 214 -0.73 19.53 5.68
C LYS A 214 0.32 19.94 6.74
N MET A 215 1.43 20.58 6.33
CA MET A 215 2.55 20.90 7.22
C MET A 215 2.54 22.37 7.68
N ASN A 216 2.26 22.58 8.98
CA ASN A 216 2.24 23.89 9.62
C ASN A 216 3.64 24.45 9.89
N GLU A 217 3.76 25.76 10.12
CA GLU A 217 5.02 26.42 10.46
C GLU A 217 5.68 25.86 11.74
N GLU A 218 4.89 25.53 12.76
CA GLU A 218 5.37 24.86 13.97
C GLU A 218 6.03 23.51 13.67
N THR A 219 5.49 22.75 12.71
CA THR A 219 6.04 21.49 12.23
C THR A 219 7.34 21.70 11.45
N ARG A 220 7.39 22.73 10.59
CA ARG A 220 8.61 23.15 9.87
C ARG A 220 9.72 23.60 10.83
N LYS A 221 9.34 24.28 11.92
CA LYS A 221 10.26 24.64 13.00
C LYS A 221 10.77 23.40 13.74
N LEU A 222 9.89 22.48 14.17
CA LEU A 222 10.28 21.25 14.85
C LEU A 222 11.31 20.43 14.05
N PHE A 223 11.10 20.27 12.74
CA PHE A 223 12.08 19.59 11.88
C PHE A 223 13.36 20.43 11.65
N SER A 224 13.26 21.76 11.60
CA SER A 224 14.45 22.65 11.56
C SER A 224 15.31 22.50 12.82
N ASP A 225 14.69 22.34 13.99
CA ASP A 225 15.29 22.14 15.32
C ASP A 225 15.82 20.69 15.52
N LEU A 226 15.37 19.74 14.69
CA LEU A 226 15.91 18.38 14.58
C LEU A 226 17.08 18.27 13.59
N GLY A 227 17.45 19.38 12.94
CA GLY A 227 18.61 19.47 12.05
C GLY A 227 18.30 19.56 10.54
N SER A 228 17.03 19.63 10.11
CA SER A 228 16.70 19.76 8.68
C SER A 228 17.04 21.14 8.11
N ARG A 229 17.48 21.13 6.84
CA ARG A 229 17.70 22.29 5.97
C ARG A 229 16.46 22.54 5.10
N ASN A 230 15.99 21.51 4.40
CA ASN A 230 15.03 21.64 3.29
C ASN A 230 13.55 21.75 3.75
N VAL A 231 13.22 21.42 4.99
CA VAL A 231 11.83 21.45 5.48
C VAL A 231 11.17 22.83 5.43
N LYS A 232 11.96 23.91 5.36
CA LYS A 232 11.42 25.27 5.16
C LYS A 232 10.81 25.44 3.78
N ASP A 233 11.49 24.94 2.75
CA ASP A 233 11.16 25.14 1.33
C ASP A 233 10.33 23.99 0.73
N LEU A 234 10.10 22.92 1.51
CA LEU A 234 9.39 21.70 1.09
C LEU A 234 7.97 21.99 0.61
N ALA A 235 7.69 21.63 -0.65
CA ALA A 235 6.47 21.95 -1.39
C ALA A 235 5.62 20.71 -1.76
N PHE A 236 4.47 20.97 -2.39
CA PHE A 236 3.48 19.95 -2.77
C PHE A 236 4.10 18.85 -3.63
N ARG A 237 4.02 17.61 -3.14
CA ARG A 237 4.59 16.39 -3.75
C ARG A 237 6.12 16.36 -3.91
N ASP A 238 6.86 17.14 -3.14
CA ASP A 238 8.31 16.99 -3.09
C ASP A 238 8.73 15.62 -2.50
N SER A 239 9.71 14.96 -3.12
CA SER A 239 10.38 13.81 -2.52
C SER A 239 11.34 14.31 -1.45
N TRP A 240 11.24 13.77 -0.23
CA TRP A 240 12.10 14.15 0.89
C TRP A 240 12.36 12.94 1.79
N VAL A 241 13.64 12.73 2.12
CA VAL A 241 14.09 11.77 3.12
C VAL A 241 15.07 12.47 4.06
N PHE A 242 14.87 12.28 5.36
CA PHE A 242 15.61 12.99 6.40
C PHE A 242 15.82 12.09 7.62
N VAL A 243 17.03 12.12 8.19
CA VAL A 243 17.30 11.61 9.53
C VAL A 243 17.80 12.76 10.40
N GLY A 244 17.02 13.10 11.41
CA GLY A 244 17.34 14.10 12.43
C GLY A 244 17.63 13.48 13.79
N ALA A 245 18.08 14.30 14.73
CA ALA A 245 18.25 13.90 16.12
C ALA A 245 17.84 15.04 17.06
N LYS A 246 17.19 14.72 18.18
CA LYS A 246 16.83 15.74 19.19
C LYS A 246 18.07 16.16 19.97
N GLY A 247 18.31 17.47 20.07
CA GLY A 247 19.53 18.01 20.67
C GLY A 247 20.74 17.89 19.73
N VAL A 248 20.56 18.23 18.45
CA VAL A 248 21.65 18.41 17.48
C VAL A 248 21.86 19.91 17.24
N GLN A 249 23.09 20.39 17.41
CA GLN A 249 23.42 21.81 17.21
C GLN A 249 23.66 22.16 15.73
N ASN A 250 24.14 21.18 14.95
CA ASN A 250 24.44 21.32 13.52
C ASN A 250 23.32 20.74 12.66
N LYS A 251 23.25 21.16 11.39
CA LYS A 251 22.35 20.55 10.41
C LYS A 251 22.79 19.12 10.09
N SER A 252 21.82 18.23 9.88
CA SER A 252 22.08 16.82 9.58
C SER A 252 22.89 16.68 8.29
N PRO A 253 23.77 15.66 8.18
CA PRO A 253 24.31 15.20 6.91
C PRO A 253 23.34 14.26 6.15
N PHE A 254 22.35 13.70 6.84
CA PHE A 254 21.41 12.71 6.30
C PHE A 254 20.10 13.39 5.88
N GLU A 255 20.15 14.13 4.77
CA GLU A 255 18.97 14.76 4.17
C GLU A 255 19.08 14.79 2.64
N GLN A 256 18.02 14.39 1.94
CA GLN A 256 17.89 14.56 0.50
C GLN A 256 16.50 15.10 0.15
N HIS A 257 16.42 15.91 -0.91
CA HIS A 257 15.21 16.58 -1.38
C HIS A 257 15.22 16.68 -2.90
N VAL A 258 14.11 16.31 -3.55
CA VAL A 258 13.87 16.56 -4.98
C VAL A 258 12.52 17.27 -5.12
N LYS A 259 12.58 18.46 -5.71
CA LYS A 259 11.42 19.32 -5.90
C LYS A 259 10.52 18.79 -7.02
N ASN A 260 9.21 18.80 -6.79
CA ASN A 260 8.20 18.51 -7.81
C ASN A 260 8.26 19.58 -8.93
N SER A 261 8.57 19.16 -10.15
CA SER A 261 8.59 20.04 -11.33
C SER A 261 8.21 19.31 -12.61
N LYS A 262 7.26 19.87 -13.36
CA LYS A 262 6.70 19.27 -14.58
C LYS A 262 7.74 18.90 -15.66
N HIS A 263 8.94 19.48 -15.62
CA HIS A 263 10.02 19.24 -16.59
C HIS A 263 11.20 18.39 -16.06
N THR A 264 11.23 18.04 -14.77
CA THR A 264 12.25 17.11 -14.20
C THR A 264 11.64 15.87 -13.55
N ASN A 265 10.31 15.80 -13.42
CA ASN A 265 9.62 14.69 -12.77
C ASN A 265 9.78 13.37 -13.55
N LYS A 266 10.08 12.29 -12.82
CA LYS A 266 10.15 10.91 -13.36
C LYS A 266 8.78 10.25 -13.54
N TYR A 267 7.78 10.71 -12.80
CA TYR A 267 6.39 10.24 -12.86
C TYR A 267 5.45 11.39 -13.21
N GLU A 268 4.23 11.08 -13.66
CA GLU A 268 3.26 12.10 -14.10
C GLU A 268 2.78 12.99 -12.94
N GLY A 269 3.51 14.09 -12.69
CA GLY A 269 3.24 15.01 -11.59
C GLY A 269 3.80 14.58 -10.22
N TRP A 270 4.81 13.69 -10.18
CA TRP A 270 5.64 13.44 -9.00
C TRP A 270 7.13 13.30 -9.37
N PRO A 271 8.06 13.79 -8.53
CA PRO A 271 9.50 13.59 -8.70
C PRO A 271 9.91 12.13 -8.48
N GLU A 272 11.18 11.81 -8.77
CA GLU A 272 11.76 10.48 -8.48
C GLU A 272 11.72 10.17 -6.98
N ALA A 273 11.58 8.88 -6.63
CA ALA A 273 11.70 8.42 -5.25
C ALA A 273 13.16 8.51 -4.80
N LEU A 274 13.39 9.13 -3.65
CA LEU A 274 14.72 9.28 -3.06
C LEU A 274 15.11 8.05 -2.26
N GLU A 275 16.35 7.60 -2.42
CA GLU A 275 16.98 6.56 -1.59
C GLU A 275 18.18 7.15 -0.85
N MET A 276 18.26 6.86 0.46
CA MET A 276 19.34 7.31 1.34
C MET A 276 19.73 6.17 2.28
N GLU A 277 21.03 5.91 2.39
CA GLU A 277 21.58 4.85 3.22
C GLU A 277 22.87 5.32 3.89
N GLY A 278 23.27 4.67 4.99
CA GLY A 278 24.49 5.02 5.70
C GLY A 278 24.59 4.46 7.11
N CYS A 279 25.52 5.03 7.87
CA CYS A 279 25.91 4.59 9.21
C CYS A 279 25.82 5.76 10.19
N ILE A 280 24.95 5.66 11.21
CA ILE A 280 24.76 6.70 12.21
C ILE A 280 25.58 6.35 13.46
N PRO A 281 26.51 7.20 13.94
CA PRO A 281 27.24 6.94 15.18
C PRO A 281 26.28 6.78 16.36
N ARG A 282 26.44 5.70 17.13
CA ARG A 282 25.69 5.52 18.39
C ARG A 282 26.16 6.57 19.40
N ARG A 283 25.20 7.21 20.06
CA ARG A 283 25.51 8.04 21.23
C ARG A 283 25.79 7.13 22.42
N THR A 284 27.05 6.74 22.61
CA THR A 284 27.52 6.21 23.90
C THR A 284 27.17 7.21 24.98
N THR A 285 26.16 6.90 25.79
CA THR A 285 25.87 7.66 27.01
C THR A 285 27.04 7.50 27.96
N ALA A 286 27.84 8.56 28.10
CA ALA A 286 28.86 8.63 29.14
C ALA A 286 28.16 8.41 30.49
N ARG A 287 28.68 7.45 31.25
CA ARG A 287 28.00 6.82 32.40
C ARG A 287 28.55 7.34 33.73
#